data_AF-H6RJ08-F1
#
_entry.id   AF-H6RJ08-F1
#
_cell.length_a   1.000
_cell.length_b   1.000
_cell.length_c   1.000
_cell.angle_alpha   90.00
_cell.angle_beta   90.00
_cell.angle_gamma   90.00
#
_symmetry.space_group_name_H-M   'P 1'
#
loop_
_entity.id
_entity.type
_entity.pdbx_description
1 polymer ?
#
loop_
_entity_poly.entity_id
_entity_poly.type
_entity_poly.pdbx_seq_one_letter_code
_entity_poly.pdbx_strand_id
1 'polypeptide(L)'
;MKTKFCRDCGVHRPVAEFSNNRRSRDGLAFYCREHLAERSARSRDARRLQPRKNRLAPSELRIPEGYKWCPDCAEVKPFEQFPRTVASRSGRATYCLPCHNLRGHKSREKVGGARTYHLTRRYGITVQEADAMLASQDGKCAICRTAPAAHVDHDHATGRVRALLCFNCNGGLGQFKDDPYVLRAAADYVGFHTLSQYLVTAFEAVGIGPVRAIRPGSHR
;
A
#
# COMPACT_ATOMS: atom_id res chain seq x y z
N MET A 1 -24.56 -14.80 -28.55
CA MET A 1 -24.40 -15.68 -27.37
C MET A 1 -23.90 -14.85 -26.18
N LYS A 2 -24.43 -15.04 -24.98
CA LYS A 2 -23.89 -14.39 -23.76
C LYS A 2 -22.57 -15.06 -23.37
N THR A 3 -21.53 -14.27 -23.10
CA THR A 3 -20.20 -14.76 -22.71
C THR A 3 -19.74 -14.15 -21.39
N LYS A 4 -18.89 -14.86 -20.65
CA LYS A 4 -18.25 -14.39 -19.42
C LYS A 4 -16.75 -14.69 -19.46
N PHE A 5 -15.94 -13.76 -18.96
CA PHE A 5 -14.49 -13.92 -18.89
C PHE A 5 -14.11 -14.95 -17.80
N CYS A 6 -13.31 -15.95 -18.17
CA CYS A 6 -12.70 -16.87 -17.22
C CYS A 6 -11.23 -16.48 -16.99
N ARG A 7 -10.87 -16.17 -15.75
CA ARG A 7 -9.52 -15.72 -15.39
C ARG A 7 -8.42 -16.75 -15.65
N ASP A 8 -8.76 -18.03 -15.60
CA ASP A 8 -7.78 -19.11 -15.82
C ASP A 8 -7.64 -19.45 -17.31
N CYS A 9 -8.72 -19.35 -18.08
CA CYS A 9 -8.64 -19.44 -19.54
C CYS A 9 -7.94 -18.23 -20.18
N GLY A 10 -8.00 -17.06 -19.52
CA GLY A 10 -7.56 -15.79 -20.10
C GLY A 10 -8.45 -15.26 -21.23
N VAL A 11 -9.63 -15.87 -21.46
CA VAL A 11 -10.54 -15.52 -22.55
C VAL A 11 -12.02 -15.54 -22.12
N HIS A 12 -12.88 -14.95 -22.96
CA HIS A 12 -14.33 -15.04 -22.82
C HIS A 12 -14.83 -16.44 -23.23
N ARG A 13 -15.66 -17.05 -22.39
CA ARG A 13 -16.29 -18.35 -22.64
C ARG A 13 -17.82 -18.20 -22.61
N PRO A 14 -18.57 -19.07 -23.32
CA PRO A 14 -20.03 -19.09 -23.24
C PRO A 14 -20.53 -19.19 -21.79
N VAL A 15 -21.57 -18.43 -21.45
CA VAL A 15 -22.19 -18.47 -20.10
C VAL A 15 -22.64 -19.88 -19.71
N ALA A 16 -23.03 -20.70 -20.68
CA ALA A 16 -23.41 -22.09 -20.47
C ALA A 16 -22.29 -22.96 -19.88
N GLU A 17 -21.03 -22.53 -19.96
CA GLU A 17 -19.88 -23.22 -19.36
C GLU A 17 -19.59 -22.82 -17.91
N PHE A 18 -20.39 -21.93 -17.33
CA PHE A 18 -20.25 -21.51 -15.95
C PHE A 18 -21.31 -22.18 -15.07
N SER A 19 -20.95 -22.46 -13.82
CA SER A 19 -21.88 -22.93 -12.80
C SER A 19 -22.60 -21.76 -12.13
N ASN A 20 -23.77 -22.00 -11.54
CA ASN A 20 -24.47 -20.95 -10.81
C ASN A 20 -23.75 -20.61 -9.49
N ASN A 21 -23.69 -19.32 -9.18
CA ASN A 21 -23.16 -18.80 -7.92
C ASN A 21 -24.06 -17.65 -7.43
N ARG A 22 -24.89 -17.91 -6.42
CA ARG A 22 -25.82 -16.90 -5.87
C ARG A 22 -25.10 -15.72 -5.20
N ARG A 23 -23.80 -15.84 -4.90
CA ARG A 23 -23.01 -14.79 -4.25
C ARG A 23 -22.36 -13.82 -5.24
N SER A 24 -22.30 -14.15 -6.52
CA SER A 24 -21.76 -13.26 -7.55
C SER A 24 -22.84 -12.34 -8.11
N ARG A 25 -22.45 -11.11 -8.46
CA ARG A 25 -23.34 -10.07 -9.01
C ARG A 25 -24.16 -10.54 -10.22
N ASP A 26 -23.57 -11.38 -11.07
CA ASP A 26 -24.18 -11.90 -12.29
C ASP A 26 -24.75 -13.32 -12.14
N GLY A 27 -24.80 -13.85 -10.92
CA GLY A 27 -25.33 -15.19 -10.64
C GLY A 27 -24.48 -16.35 -11.14
N LEU A 28 -23.30 -16.10 -11.72
CA LEU A 28 -22.44 -17.12 -12.36
C LEU A 28 -21.08 -17.23 -11.66
N ALA A 29 -20.52 -18.44 -11.61
CA ALA A 29 -19.19 -18.71 -11.10
C ALA A 29 -18.12 -17.83 -11.77
N PHE A 30 -17.02 -17.59 -11.06
CA PHE A 30 -15.90 -16.78 -11.57
C PHE A 30 -15.04 -17.51 -12.62
N TYR A 31 -15.18 -18.83 -12.69
CA TYR A 31 -14.41 -19.72 -13.57
C TYR A 31 -15.36 -20.63 -14.33
N CYS A 32 -14.96 -21.08 -15.52
CA CYS A 32 -15.68 -22.13 -16.23
C CYS A 32 -15.69 -23.42 -15.40
N ARG A 33 -16.60 -24.35 -15.72
CA ARG A 33 -16.79 -25.62 -15.01
C ARG A 33 -15.52 -26.46 -14.92
N GLU A 34 -14.75 -26.48 -15.99
CA GLU A 34 -13.46 -27.18 -16.07
C GLU A 34 -12.47 -26.66 -15.02
N HIS A 35 -12.12 -25.36 -15.07
CA HIS A 35 -11.23 -24.75 -14.09
C HIS A 35 -11.78 -24.78 -12.67
N LEU A 36 -13.11 -24.73 -12.49
CA LEU A 36 -13.74 -24.92 -11.19
C LEU A 36 -13.50 -26.36 -10.66
N ALA A 37 -13.63 -27.37 -11.52
CA ALA A 37 -13.39 -28.77 -11.19
C ALA A 37 -11.90 -29.02 -10.87
N GLU A 38 -10.99 -28.47 -11.67
CA GLU A 38 -9.55 -28.55 -11.43
C GLU A 38 -9.15 -27.91 -10.10
N ARG A 39 -9.59 -26.68 -9.84
CA ARG A 39 -9.34 -26.00 -8.55
C ARG A 39 -9.90 -26.80 -7.39
N SER A 40 -11.07 -27.40 -7.58
CA SER A 40 -11.68 -28.27 -6.58
C SER A 40 -10.85 -29.54 -6.35
N ALA A 41 -10.31 -30.16 -7.40
CA ALA A 41 -9.40 -31.30 -7.31
C ALA A 41 -8.11 -30.93 -6.57
N ARG A 42 -7.40 -29.87 -7.01
CA ARG A 42 -6.20 -29.35 -6.34
C ARG A 42 -6.47 -29.05 -4.86
N SER A 43 -7.64 -28.50 -4.53
CA SER A 43 -8.04 -28.25 -3.14
C SER A 43 -8.32 -29.54 -2.36
N ARG A 44 -8.87 -30.59 -2.98
CA ARG A 44 -9.03 -31.90 -2.33
C ARG A 44 -7.67 -32.54 -2.07
N ASP A 45 -6.76 -32.53 -3.04
CA ASP A 45 -5.43 -33.13 -2.89
C ASP A 45 -4.58 -32.41 -1.84
N ALA A 46 -4.60 -31.08 -1.83
CA ALA A 46 -3.95 -30.29 -0.78
C ALA A 46 -4.47 -30.63 0.63
N ARG A 47 -5.77 -30.93 0.77
CA ARG A 47 -6.38 -31.33 2.05
C ARG A 47 -6.03 -32.76 2.46
N ARG A 48 -5.69 -33.65 1.51
CA ARG A 48 -5.17 -34.99 1.81
C ARG A 48 -3.78 -34.92 2.41
N LEU A 49 -2.91 -34.08 1.84
CA LEU A 49 -1.54 -33.90 2.31
C LEU A 49 -1.45 -33.13 3.64
N GLN A 50 -2.30 -32.12 3.82
CA GLN A 50 -2.34 -31.31 5.04
C GLN A 50 -3.79 -31.13 5.51
N PRO A 51 -4.29 -31.98 6.41
CA PRO A 51 -5.64 -31.82 6.95
C PRO A 51 -5.78 -30.48 7.66
N ARG A 52 -6.99 -29.92 7.61
CA ARG A 52 -7.27 -28.64 8.27
C ARG A 52 -7.14 -28.81 9.78
N LYS A 53 -6.24 -28.04 10.40
CA LYS A 53 -6.23 -27.88 11.86
C LYS A 53 -7.60 -27.38 12.33
N ASN A 54 -8.20 -28.09 13.29
CA ASN A 54 -9.43 -27.64 13.92
C ASN A 54 -9.16 -26.32 14.66
N ARG A 55 -10.06 -25.36 14.49
CA ARG A 55 -9.97 -24.04 15.15
C ARG A 55 -10.69 -24.03 16.51
N LEU A 56 -11.46 -25.06 16.79
CA LEU A 56 -12.16 -25.26 18.05
C LEU A 56 -11.28 -26.06 19.00
N ALA A 57 -11.38 -25.73 20.29
CA ALA A 57 -10.75 -26.49 21.35
C ALA A 57 -11.30 -27.92 21.38
N PRO A 58 -10.51 -28.91 21.84
CA PRO A 58 -11.01 -30.24 22.15
C PRO A 58 -12.23 -30.17 23.08
N SER A 59 -13.25 -31.00 22.83
CA SER A 59 -14.52 -30.98 23.56
C SER A 59 -14.37 -31.23 25.05
N GLU A 60 -13.37 -32.01 25.45
CA GLU A 60 -13.08 -32.37 26.84
C GLU A 60 -12.28 -31.28 27.58
N LEU A 61 -11.76 -30.28 26.87
CA LEU A 61 -10.90 -29.25 27.45
C LEU A 61 -11.75 -28.17 28.14
N ARG A 62 -11.67 -28.09 29.48
CA ARG A 62 -12.29 -27.01 30.25
C ARG A 62 -11.48 -25.72 30.14
N ILE A 63 -12.06 -24.68 29.54
CA ILE A 63 -11.46 -23.35 29.41
C ILE A 63 -12.08 -22.41 30.45
N PRO A 64 -11.30 -21.84 31.39
CA PRO A 64 -11.82 -20.88 32.36
C PRO A 64 -12.36 -19.59 31.71
N GLU A 65 -13.19 -18.85 32.44
CA GLU A 65 -13.64 -17.53 32.01
C GLU A 65 -12.45 -16.56 31.89
N GLY A 66 -12.43 -15.75 30.83
CA GLY A 66 -11.29 -14.87 30.53
C GLY A 66 -10.12 -15.56 29.81
N TYR A 67 -10.24 -16.86 29.50
CA TYR A 67 -9.21 -17.63 28.79
C TYR A 67 -9.69 -18.10 27.41
N LYS A 68 -8.73 -18.37 26.53
CA LYS A 68 -8.96 -18.89 25.19
C LYS A 68 -7.87 -19.91 24.84
N TRP A 69 -8.27 -20.95 24.11
CA TRP A 69 -7.36 -21.93 23.55
C TRP A 69 -6.85 -21.48 22.17
N CYS A 70 -5.55 -21.61 21.94
CA CYS A 70 -4.92 -21.30 20.65
C CYS A 70 -4.75 -22.58 19.80
N PRO A 71 -5.33 -22.65 18.59
CA PRO A 71 -5.25 -23.85 17.75
C PRO A 71 -3.88 -24.14 17.13
N ASP A 72 -2.94 -23.19 17.19
CA ASP A 72 -1.60 -23.39 16.62
C ASP A 72 -0.62 -24.00 17.63
N CYS A 73 -0.57 -23.48 18.86
CA CYS A 73 0.30 -24.00 19.92
C CYS A 73 -0.42 -24.95 20.90
N ALA A 74 -1.74 -25.11 20.76
CA ALA A 74 -2.59 -25.95 21.59
C ALA A 74 -2.65 -25.55 23.09
N GLU A 75 -2.25 -24.33 23.45
CA GLU A 75 -2.25 -23.85 24.83
C GLU A 75 -3.50 -23.02 25.16
N VAL A 76 -3.98 -23.13 26.41
CA VAL A 76 -4.99 -22.25 26.99
C VAL A 76 -4.30 -21.03 27.61
N LYS A 77 -4.67 -19.83 27.18
CA LYS A 77 -4.03 -18.57 27.58
C LYS A 77 -5.08 -17.53 27.96
N PRO A 78 -4.74 -16.57 28.84
CA PRO A 78 -5.64 -15.47 29.15
C PRO A 78 -5.87 -14.62 27.90
N PHE A 79 -7.03 -13.98 27.81
CA PHE A 79 -7.43 -13.19 26.66
C PHE A 79 -6.41 -12.11 26.27
N GLU A 80 -5.66 -11.56 27.22
CA GLU A 80 -4.61 -10.54 27.06
C GLU A 80 -3.50 -11.01 26.13
N GLN A 81 -3.28 -12.32 26.06
CA GLN A 81 -2.33 -12.93 25.14
C GLN A 81 -2.92 -13.16 23.74
N PHE A 82 -4.08 -12.59 23.43
CA PHE A 82 -4.72 -12.62 22.12
C PHE A 82 -4.98 -11.19 21.62
N PRO A 83 -4.70 -10.89 20.34
CA PRO A 83 -5.06 -9.61 19.73
C PRO A 83 -6.55 -9.30 19.90
N ARG A 84 -6.90 -8.04 20.15
CA ARG A 84 -8.29 -7.57 20.18
C ARG A 84 -8.86 -7.55 18.75
N THR A 85 -10.12 -7.94 18.60
CA THR A 85 -10.83 -7.85 17.32
C THR A 85 -12.33 -7.71 17.51
N VAL A 86 -12.95 -6.84 16.70
CA VAL A 86 -14.40 -6.64 16.67
C VAL A 86 -15.14 -7.74 15.92
N ALA A 87 -14.44 -8.53 15.11
CA ALA A 87 -15.05 -9.54 14.25
C ALA A 87 -15.45 -10.83 15.01
N SER A 88 -15.05 -10.98 16.26
CA SER A 88 -15.29 -12.19 17.06
C SER A 88 -16.23 -11.90 18.22
N ARG A 89 -17.10 -12.86 18.55
CA ARG A 89 -18.00 -12.76 19.72
C ARG A 89 -17.24 -12.56 21.04
N SER A 90 -16.04 -13.14 21.18
CA SER A 90 -15.21 -12.99 22.38
C SER A 90 -14.37 -11.69 22.40
N GLY A 91 -14.45 -10.84 21.37
CA GLY A 91 -13.62 -9.64 21.26
C GLY A 91 -12.11 -9.90 21.06
N ARG A 92 -11.70 -11.15 20.84
CA ARG A 92 -10.31 -11.62 20.79
C ARG A 92 -10.08 -12.54 19.60
N ALA A 93 -8.94 -12.37 18.93
CA ALA A 93 -8.56 -13.12 17.74
C ALA A 93 -8.40 -14.63 18.02
N THR A 94 -8.36 -15.43 16.96
CA THR A 94 -8.28 -16.90 17.06
C THR A 94 -6.96 -17.40 17.64
N TYR A 95 -5.85 -16.74 17.34
CA TYR A 95 -4.51 -17.18 17.71
C TYR A 95 -3.91 -16.26 18.78
N CYS A 96 -3.10 -16.82 19.67
CA CYS A 96 -2.34 -16.03 20.63
C CYS A 96 -1.33 -15.11 19.90
N LEU A 97 -0.85 -14.07 20.58
CA LEU A 97 0.06 -13.06 20.04
C LEU A 97 1.29 -13.68 19.33
N PRO A 98 2.03 -14.64 19.92
CA PRO A 98 3.16 -15.28 19.24
C PRO A 98 2.76 -16.00 17.94
N CYS A 99 1.70 -16.83 17.98
CA CYS A 99 1.24 -17.56 16.80
C CYS A 99 0.69 -16.62 15.71
N HIS A 100 0.00 -15.56 16.12
CA HIS A 100 -0.48 -14.52 15.22
C HIS A 100 0.68 -13.83 14.49
N ASN A 101 1.73 -13.45 15.23
CA ASN A 101 2.92 -12.82 14.66
C ASN A 101 3.68 -13.77 13.73
N LEU A 102 3.85 -15.03 14.14
CA LEU A 102 4.49 -16.06 13.32
C LEU A 102 3.74 -16.29 12.00
N ARG A 103 2.40 -16.32 12.03
CA ARG A 103 1.57 -16.39 10.82
C ARG A 103 1.77 -15.18 9.93
N GLY A 104 1.81 -13.99 10.52
CA GLY A 104 2.11 -12.75 9.81
C GLY A 104 3.46 -12.81 9.10
N HIS A 105 4.51 -13.29 9.79
CA HIS A 105 5.84 -13.47 9.23
C HIS A 105 5.84 -14.46 8.06
N LYS A 106 5.32 -15.68 8.27
CA LYS A 106 5.24 -16.71 7.23
C LYS A 106 4.47 -16.24 6.00
N SER A 107 3.40 -15.47 6.19
CA SER A 107 2.64 -14.90 5.08
C SER A 107 3.43 -13.88 4.27
N ARG A 108 4.32 -13.11 4.91
CA ARG A 108 5.22 -12.16 4.24
C ARG A 108 6.34 -12.90 3.52
N GLU A 109 6.98 -13.86 4.17
CA GLU A 109 8.03 -14.70 3.57
C GLU A 109 7.54 -15.41 2.31
N LYS A 110 6.33 -15.98 2.36
CA LYS A 110 5.73 -16.68 1.21
C LYS A 110 5.61 -15.80 -0.04
N VAL A 111 5.47 -14.49 0.12
CA VAL A 111 5.38 -13.54 -1.00
C VAL A 111 6.73 -12.86 -1.31
N GLY A 112 7.85 -13.35 -0.77
CA GLY A 112 9.18 -12.78 -1.00
C GLY A 112 9.60 -11.73 0.04
N GLY A 113 9.06 -11.80 1.25
CA GLY A 113 9.46 -10.97 2.39
C GLY A 113 8.62 -9.69 2.59
N ALA A 114 8.99 -8.91 3.60
CA ALA A 114 8.26 -7.71 3.99
C ALA A 114 8.25 -6.65 2.88
N ARG A 115 9.38 -6.43 2.20
CA ARG A 115 9.49 -5.45 1.09
C ARG A 115 8.50 -5.77 -0.02
N THR A 116 8.51 -6.99 -0.53
CA THR A 116 7.59 -7.45 -1.58
C THR A 116 6.13 -7.38 -1.15
N TYR A 117 5.84 -7.80 0.08
CA TYR A 117 4.49 -7.70 0.65
C TYR A 117 3.99 -6.25 0.68
N HIS A 118 4.82 -5.30 1.12
CA HIS A 118 4.43 -3.90 1.21
C HIS A 118 4.26 -3.25 -0.17
N LEU A 119 5.18 -3.50 -1.11
CA LEU A 119 5.10 -2.96 -2.46
C LEU A 119 3.84 -3.41 -3.19
N THR A 120 3.58 -4.72 -3.18
CA THR A 120 2.43 -5.30 -3.86
C THR A 120 1.11 -4.88 -3.22
N ARG A 121 1.01 -4.90 -1.88
CA ARG A 121 -0.23 -4.58 -1.16
C ARG A 121 -0.59 -3.09 -1.21
N ARG A 122 0.41 -2.22 -1.13
CA ARG A 122 0.18 -0.77 -1.00
C ARG A 122 0.19 -0.06 -2.34
N TYR A 123 1.07 -0.47 -3.25
CA TYR A 123 1.32 0.25 -4.50
C TYR A 123 1.02 -0.59 -5.74
N GLY A 124 0.67 -1.87 -5.59
CA GLY A 124 0.31 -2.74 -6.71
C GLY A 124 1.48 -3.13 -7.63
N ILE A 125 2.72 -2.85 -7.23
CA ILE A 125 3.93 -3.18 -8.00
C ILE A 125 4.71 -4.34 -7.38
N THR A 126 5.38 -5.09 -8.23
CA THR A 126 6.34 -6.14 -7.88
C THR A 126 7.67 -5.53 -7.42
N VAL A 127 8.51 -6.36 -6.80
CA VAL A 127 9.89 -5.95 -6.46
C VAL A 127 10.70 -5.68 -7.71
N GLN A 128 10.52 -6.48 -8.76
CA GLN A 128 11.23 -6.34 -10.02
C GLN A 128 10.90 -5.01 -10.70
N GLU A 129 9.63 -4.59 -10.69
CA GLU A 129 9.23 -3.28 -11.19
C GLU A 129 9.83 -2.15 -10.35
N ALA A 130 9.83 -2.28 -9.02
CA ALA A 130 10.45 -1.28 -8.13
C ALA A 130 11.97 -1.18 -8.34
N ASP A 131 12.66 -2.30 -8.52
CA ASP A 131 14.10 -2.35 -8.75
C ASP A 131 14.46 -1.82 -10.15
N ALA A 132 13.63 -2.11 -11.16
CA ALA A 132 13.77 -1.55 -12.50
C ALA A 132 13.61 -0.02 -12.49
N MET A 133 12.61 0.51 -11.76
CA MET A 133 12.46 1.96 -11.57
C MET A 133 13.66 2.57 -10.83
N LEU A 134 14.17 1.89 -9.80
CA LEU A 134 15.34 2.37 -9.07
C LEU A 134 16.57 2.43 -9.99
N ALA A 135 16.77 1.39 -10.80
CA ALA A 135 17.86 1.32 -11.78
C ALA A 135 17.72 2.40 -12.87
N SER A 136 16.53 2.59 -13.45
CA SER A 136 16.30 3.63 -14.47
C SER A 136 16.49 5.04 -13.93
N GLN A 137 16.46 5.20 -12.60
CA GLN A 137 16.71 6.45 -11.92
C GLN A 137 18.14 6.56 -11.35
N ASP A 138 19.06 5.65 -11.69
CA ASP A 138 20.43 5.61 -11.14
C ASP A 138 20.47 5.59 -9.60
N GLY A 139 19.45 4.98 -8.96
CA GLY A 139 19.30 4.97 -7.51
C GLY A 139 18.88 6.29 -6.87
N LYS A 140 18.59 7.33 -7.67
CA LYS A 140 18.35 8.70 -7.21
C LYS A 140 16.90 9.15 -7.37
N CYS A 141 16.46 10.09 -6.54
CA CYS A 141 15.13 10.68 -6.58
C CYS A 141 14.81 11.21 -7.98
N ALA A 142 13.63 10.89 -8.52
CA ALA A 142 13.22 11.33 -9.85
C ALA A 142 13.08 12.86 -9.99
N ILE A 143 12.81 13.57 -8.89
CA ILE A 143 12.67 15.03 -8.88
C ILE A 143 14.02 15.72 -8.71
N CYS A 144 14.67 15.56 -7.55
CA CYS A 144 15.88 16.35 -7.27
C CYS A 144 17.17 15.76 -7.86
N ARG A 145 17.17 14.48 -8.27
CA ARG A 145 18.32 13.75 -8.84
C ARG A 145 19.60 13.78 -7.98
N THR A 146 19.51 14.15 -6.70
CA THR A 146 20.66 14.25 -5.78
C THR A 146 20.60 13.27 -4.61
N ALA A 147 19.42 13.05 -4.05
CA ALA A 147 19.22 12.16 -2.91
C ALA A 147 18.82 10.74 -3.36
N PRO A 148 19.07 9.70 -2.54
CA PRO A 148 18.60 8.35 -2.82
C PRO A 148 17.07 8.28 -2.97
N ALA A 149 16.61 7.47 -3.93
CA ALA A 149 15.18 7.19 -4.08
C ALA A 149 14.75 6.11 -3.07
N ALA A 150 13.93 6.50 -2.09
CA ALA A 150 13.56 5.64 -0.97
C ALA A 150 12.04 5.42 -0.84
N HIS A 151 11.23 6.26 -1.49
CA HIS A 151 9.78 6.25 -1.37
C HIS A 151 9.13 6.04 -2.73
N VAL A 152 8.10 5.19 -2.78
CA VAL A 152 7.26 5.01 -3.98
C VAL A 152 6.24 6.14 -4.02
N ASP A 153 6.37 7.01 -5.03
CA ASP A 153 5.41 8.06 -5.31
C ASP A 153 4.29 7.53 -6.21
N HIS A 154 3.06 7.94 -5.92
CA HIS A 154 1.87 7.49 -6.64
C HIS A 154 0.85 8.61 -6.69
N ASP A 155 0.09 8.63 -7.77
CA ASP A 155 -1.00 9.56 -7.96
C ASP A 155 -2.16 9.22 -7.01
N HIS A 156 -2.60 10.19 -6.19
CA HIS A 156 -3.64 9.96 -5.19
C HIS A 156 -5.05 9.80 -5.79
N ALA A 157 -5.28 10.20 -7.04
CA ALA A 157 -6.58 10.04 -7.70
C ALA A 157 -6.75 8.64 -8.33
N THR A 158 -5.69 8.11 -8.92
CA THR A 158 -5.70 6.86 -9.70
C THR A 158 -5.00 5.69 -9.00
N GLY A 159 -4.18 5.97 -7.98
CA GLY A 159 -3.33 4.99 -7.31
C GLY A 159 -2.15 4.49 -8.16
N ARG A 160 -1.93 5.06 -9.35
CA ARG A 160 -0.85 4.63 -10.25
C ARG A 160 0.49 5.15 -9.74
N VAL A 161 1.47 4.27 -9.67
CA VAL A 161 2.85 4.63 -9.33
C VAL A 161 3.42 5.55 -10.39
N ARG A 162 4.06 6.65 -9.96
CA ARG A 162 4.71 7.64 -10.82
C ARG A 162 6.21 7.35 -10.91
N ALA A 163 6.91 7.39 -9.78
CA ALA A 163 8.36 7.25 -9.71
C ALA A 163 8.82 6.89 -8.28
N LEU A 164 10.14 6.75 -8.08
CA LEU A 164 10.73 6.70 -6.75
C LEU A 164 11.32 8.07 -6.36
N LEU A 165 10.99 8.54 -5.15
CA LEU A 165 11.41 9.86 -4.64
C LEU A 165 12.19 9.73 -3.33
N CYS A 166 12.93 10.77 -2.98
CA CYS A 166 13.46 10.91 -1.63
C CYS A 166 12.36 11.37 -0.66
N PHE A 167 12.63 11.27 0.65
CA PHE A 167 11.69 11.66 1.70
C PHE A 167 11.20 13.11 1.55
N ASN A 168 12.11 14.04 1.28
CA ASN A 168 11.80 15.47 1.19
C ASN A 168 10.95 15.81 -0.03
N CYS A 169 11.30 15.30 -1.22
CA CYS A 169 10.52 15.58 -2.43
C CYS A 169 9.12 14.95 -2.34
N ASN A 170 9.03 13.70 -1.88
CA ASN A 170 7.73 13.03 -1.68
C ASN A 170 6.86 13.77 -0.65
N GLY A 171 7.45 14.16 0.48
CA GLY A 171 6.75 14.95 1.50
C GLY A 171 6.30 16.31 0.96
N GLY A 172 7.16 17.00 0.22
CA GLY A 172 6.88 18.29 -0.40
C GLY A 172 5.67 18.25 -1.34
N LEU A 173 5.59 17.26 -2.22
CA LEU A 173 4.40 17.06 -3.08
C LEU A 173 3.12 16.96 -2.23
N GLY A 174 3.16 16.14 -1.18
CA GLY A 174 2.03 15.97 -0.26
C GLY A 174 1.62 17.26 0.47
N GLN A 175 2.58 18.11 0.87
CA GLN A 175 2.29 19.40 1.52
C GLN A 175 1.59 20.37 0.56
N PHE A 176 1.93 20.31 -0.72
CA PHE A 176 1.25 21.07 -1.77
C PHE A 176 0.06 20.32 -2.39
N LYS A 177 -0.37 19.21 -1.77
CA LYS A 177 -1.52 18.37 -2.18
C LYS A 177 -1.45 17.90 -3.63
N ASP A 178 -0.24 17.69 -4.13
CA ASP A 178 0.03 17.33 -5.53
C ASP A 178 -0.54 18.33 -6.57
N ASP A 179 -0.78 19.60 -6.17
CA ASP A 179 -1.32 20.62 -7.07
C ASP A 179 -0.20 21.28 -7.91
N PRO A 180 -0.19 21.07 -9.24
CA PRO A 180 0.85 21.63 -10.11
C PRO A 180 0.80 23.16 -10.22
N TYR A 181 -0.34 23.81 -9.95
CA TYR A 181 -0.43 25.27 -9.95
C TYR A 181 0.23 25.84 -8.70
N VAL A 182 -0.05 25.25 -7.54
CA VAL A 182 0.57 25.68 -6.27
C VAL A 182 2.08 25.42 -6.27
N LEU A 183 2.52 24.27 -6.80
CA LEU A 183 3.95 23.94 -6.92
C LEU A 183 4.70 24.96 -7.79
N ARG A 184 4.11 25.39 -8.90
CA ARG A 184 4.69 26.44 -9.76
C ARG A 184 4.74 27.79 -9.05
N ALA A 185 3.64 28.20 -8.41
CA ALA A 185 3.61 29.44 -7.64
C ALA A 185 4.65 29.44 -6.50
N ALA A 186 4.89 28.30 -5.85
CA ALA A 186 5.95 28.16 -4.85
C ALA A 186 7.36 28.32 -5.45
N ALA A 187 7.61 27.75 -6.62
CA ALA A 187 8.87 27.94 -7.34
C ALA A 187 9.10 29.40 -7.74
N ASP A 188 8.06 30.06 -8.29
CA ASP A 188 8.10 31.47 -8.67
C ASP A 188 8.32 32.39 -7.46
N TYR A 189 7.66 32.10 -6.34
CA TYR A 189 7.84 32.83 -5.09
C TYR A 189 9.30 32.79 -4.60
N VAL A 190 9.91 31.61 -4.58
CA VAL A 190 11.32 31.45 -4.19
C VAL A 190 12.24 32.19 -5.18
N GLY A 191 12.02 32.01 -6.48
CA GLY A 191 12.81 32.66 -7.53
C GLY A 191 12.78 34.20 -7.44
N PHE A 192 11.60 34.78 -7.22
CA PHE A 192 11.43 36.22 -7.04
C PHE A 192 12.23 36.75 -5.84
N HIS A 193 12.19 36.06 -4.70
CA HIS A 193 12.90 36.50 -3.50
C HIS A 193 14.42 36.33 -3.64
N THR A 194 14.89 35.27 -4.29
CA THR A 194 16.31 35.08 -4.59
C THR A 194 16.83 36.19 -5.50
N LEU A 195 16.11 36.53 -6.57
CA LEU A 195 16.48 37.63 -7.47
C LEU A 195 16.47 38.97 -6.74
N SER A 196 15.44 39.23 -5.94
CA SER A 196 15.33 40.46 -5.17
C SER A 196 16.50 40.64 -4.20
N GLN A 197 16.89 39.59 -3.48
CA GLN A 197 18.05 39.59 -2.60
C GLN A 197 19.35 39.85 -3.38
N TYR A 198 19.55 39.18 -4.51
CA TYR A 198 20.71 39.40 -5.36
C TYR A 198 20.82 40.85 -5.85
N LEU A 199 19.71 41.43 -6.32
CA LEU A 199 19.69 42.82 -6.80
C LEU A 199 20.03 43.80 -5.69
N VAL A 200 19.46 43.63 -4.48
CA VAL A 200 19.79 44.48 -3.32
C VAL A 200 21.29 44.43 -3.02
N THR A 201 21.85 43.22 -2.91
CA THR A 201 23.29 43.05 -2.64
C THR A 201 24.16 43.63 -3.75
N ALA A 202 23.77 43.46 -5.02
CA ALA A 202 24.51 43.99 -6.17
C ALA A 202 24.52 45.53 -6.19
N PHE A 203 23.38 46.17 -5.91
CA PHE A 203 23.29 47.63 -5.85
C PHE A 203 24.08 48.20 -4.65
N GLU A 204 23.99 47.57 -3.49
CA GLU A 204 24.80 47.96 -2.32
C GLU A 204 26.31 47.88 -2.60
N ALA A 205 26.76 46.81 -3.29
CA ALA A 205 28.17 46.62 -3.62
C ALA A 205 28.75 47.71 -4.54
N VAL A 206 27.92 48.35 -5.37
CA VAL A 206 28.31 49.48 -6.23
C VAL A 206 28.00 50.84 -5.59
N GLY A 207 27.67 50.87 -4.30
CA GLY A 207 27.37 52.10 -3.56
C GLY A 207 26.01 52.72 -3.86
N ILE A 208 25.16 52.03 -4.61
CA ILE A 208 23.76 52.42 -4.87
C ILE A 208 22.93 51.85 -3.72
N GLY A 209 22.96 52.55 -2.59
CA GLY A 209 22.18 52.17 -1.41
C GLY A 209 20.67 52.21 -1.65
N PRO A 210 19.86 51.72 -0.70
CA PRO A 210 18.41 51.67 -0.84
C PRO A 210 17.85 53.05 -1.18
N VAL A 211 17.02 53.12 -2.20
CA VAL A 211 16.29 54.33 -2.58
C VAL A 211 15.43 54.73 -1.38
N ARG A 212 15.83 55.78 -0.65
CA ARG A 212 15.00 56.34 0.42
C ARG A 212 13.69 56.78 -0.21
N ALA A 213 12.57 56.31 0.34
CA ALA A 213 11.27 56.83 -0.03
C ALA A 213 11.26 58.35 0.23
N ILE A 214 11.00 59.13 -0.80
CA ILE A 214 10.70 60.55 -0.64
C ILE A 214 9.39 60.61 0.14
N ARG A 215 9.40 61.22 1.33
CA ARG A 215 8.16 61.47 2.07
C ARG A 215 7.23 62.24 1.13
N PRO A 216 5.96 61.83 0.95
CA PRO A 216 5.04 62.59 0.12
C PRO A 216 5.01 64.02 0.67
N GLY A 217 5.47 64.97 -0.16
CA GLY A 217 5.41 66.38 0.19
C GLY A 217 3.96 66.73 0.41
N SER A 218 3.66 67.39 1.54
CA SER A 218 2.39 68.06 1.74
C SER A 218 2.26 69.13 0.65
N HIS A 219 1.67 68.76 -0.48
CA HIS A 219 1.20 69.72 -1.45
C HIS A 219 -0.04 70.40 -0.85
N ARG A 220 0.25 71.50 -0.16
CA ARG A 220 -0.61 72.53 0.42
C ARG A 220 -1.33 72.18 1.72
#